data_AF-A0A429EFF4-F1
#
_entry.id   AF-A0A429EFF4-F1
#
_cell.length_a   1.000
_cell.length_b   1.000
_cell.length_c   1.000
_cell.angle_alpha   90.00
_cell.angle_beta   90.00
_cell.angle_gamma   90.00
#
_symmetry.space_group_name_H-M   'P 1'
#
loop_
_entity.id
_entity.type
_entity.pdbx_description
1 polymer ?
#
loop_
_entity_poly.entity_id
_entity_poly.type
_entity_poly.pdbx_seq_one_letter_code
_entity_poly.pdbx_strand_id
1 'polypeptide(L)'
;MTSPALLTAGGVVCSLTVQLGRGLDSQECRLAVLASGERQGEPEMPHAIARAIRLSRGEPEPDPPYPRPIIGSRGQLEVVSREIVDVLGQVARGWAS
;
A
#
# COMPACT_ATOMS: atom_id res chain seq x y z
N MET A 1 -16.78 0.08 -8.87
CA MET A 1 -16.49 1.19 -7.95
C MET A 1 -15.90 0.58 -6.69
N THR A 2 -14.57 0.59 -6.54
CA THR A 2 -13.90 0.11 -5.33
C THR A 2 -13.59 1.34 -4.50
N SER A 3 -14.23 1.46 -3.32
CA SER A 3 -13.93 2.57 -2.41
C SER A 3 -12.48 2.44 -1.94
N PRO A 4 -11.66 3.51 -1.99
CA PRO A 4 -10.30 3.45 -1.47
C PRO A 4 -10.35 3.26 0.06
N ALA A 5 -9.41 2.49 0.59
CA ALA A 5 -9.23 2.40 2.04
C ALA A 5 -8.29 3.51 2.49
N LEU A 6 -8.66 4.23 3.55
CA LEU A 6 -7.98 5.46 3.98
C LEU A 6 -7.35 5.31 5.36
N LEU A 7 -6.20 5.94 5.55
CA LEU A 7 -5.48 6.05 6.82
C LEU A 7 -5.03 7.49 7.04
N THR A 8 -5.16 7.99 8.27
CA THR A 8 -4.78 9.37 8.61
C THR A 8 -3.81 9.38 9.78
N ALA A 9 -2.71 10.12 9.63
CA ALA A 9 -1.72 10.35 10.69
C ALA A 9 -1.12 11.75 10.56
N GLY A 10 -1.22 12.59 11.60
CA GLY A 10 -0.60 13.92 11.61
C GLY A 10 -1.01 14.86 10.47
N GLY A 11 -2.23 14.74 9.95
CA GLY A 11 -2.72 15.53 8.81
C GLY A 11 -2.33 14.99 7.42
N VAL A 12 -1.51 13.94 7.37
CA VAL A 12 -1.23 13.17 6.15
C VAL A 12 -2.25 12.04 6.03
N VAL A 13 -2.82 11.88 4.84
CA VAL A 13 -3.78 10.81 4.51
C VAL A 13 -3.13 9.86 3.51
N CYS A 14 -2.94 8.60 3.88
CA CYS A 14 -2.59 7.56 2.93
C CYS A 14 -3.86 6.91 2.38
N SER A 15 -3.96 6.79 1.07
CA SER A 15 -5.07 6.14 0.37
C SER A 15 -4.57 4.89 -0.34
N LEU A 16 -5.13 3.74 0.02
CA LEU A 16 -4.91 2.50 -0.68
C LEU A 16 -5.95 2.38 -1.80
N THR A 17 -5.47 2.42 -3.04
CA THR A 17 -6.28 2.31 -4.25
C THR A 17 -6.03 0.97 -4.91
N VAL A 18 -7.08 0.40 -5.49
CA VAL A 18 -6.96 -0.82 -6.29
C VAL A 18 -6.94 -0.42 -7.75
N GLN A 19 -5.91 -0.85 -8.47
CA GLN A 19 -5.88 -0.79 -9.92
C GLN A 19 -6.05 -2.21 -10.50
N LEU A 20 -6.99 -2.33 -11.42
CA LEU A 20 -7.16 -3.53 -12.24
C LEU A 20 -6.05 -3.53 -13.29
N GLY A 21 -5.22 -4.59 -13.29
CA GLY A 21 -4.29 -4.81 -14.39
C GLY A 21 -5.04 -5.11 -15.69
N ARG A 22 -4.38 -4.93 -16.84
CA ARG A 22 -4.86 -5.48 -18.11
C ARG A 22 -4.59 -7.00 -18.13
N GLY A 23 -5.45 -7.76 -17.47
CA GLY A 23 -5.38 -9.23 -17.41
C GLY A 23 -6.53 -9.77 -16.55
N LEU A 24 -7.05 -10.96 -16.91
CA LEU A 24 -8.27 -11.54 -16.32
C LEU A 24 -8.17 -11.82 -14.80
N ASP A 25 -6.96 -11.97 -14.23
CA ASP A 25 -6.76 -12.51 -12.87
C ASP A 25 -5.80 -11.71 -11.97
N SER A 26 -5.50 -10.45 -12.29
CA SER A 26 -4.55 -9.64 -11.50
C SER A 26 -5.15 -8.31 -11.06
N GLN A 27 -5.63 -8.27 -9.82
CA GLN A 27 -5.93 -7.02 -9.12
C GLN A 27 -4.70 -6.62 -8.29
N GLU A 28 -4.30 -5.35 -8.34
CA GLU A 28 -3.13 -4.86 -7.62
C GLU A 28 -3.51 -3.68 -6.71
N CYS A 29 -3.00 -3.69 -5.48
CA CYS A 29 -3.10 -2.55 -4.57
C CYS A 29 -1.93 -1.58 -4.80
N ARG A 30 -2.23 -0.28 -4.86
CA ARG A 30 -1.25 0.81 -4.91
C ARG A 30 -1.54 1.83 -3.83
N LEU A 31 -0.50 2.29 -3.16
CA LEU A 31 -0.57 3.28 -2.10
C LEU A 31 -0.32 4.66 -2.73
N ALA A 32 -1.26 5.58 -2.51
CA ALA A 32 -1.11 6.99 -2.79
C ALA A 32 -0.98 7.75 -1.46
N VAL A 33 -0.04 8.67 -1.38
CA VAL A 33 0.06 9.59 -0.24
C VAL A 33 -0.66 10.87 -0.60
N LEU A 34 -1.51 11.37 0.29
CA LEU A 34 -2.18 12.65 0.17
C LEU A 34 -1.75 13.55 1.32
N ALA A 35 -1.27 14.74 1.00
CA ALA A 35 -0.98 15.77 2.00
C ALA A 35 -1.96 16.92 1.81
N SER A 36 -2.71 17.27 2.84
CA SER A 36 -3.74 18.32 2.77
C SER A 36 -4.78 18.11 1.65
N GLY A 37 -5.05 16.84 1.29
CA GLY A 37 -6.00 16.47 0.23
C GLY A 37 -5.40 16.37 -1.19
N GLU A 38 -4.14 16.75 -1.39
CA GLU A 38 -3.46 16.69 -2.69
C GLU A 38 -2.58 15.45 -2.81
N ARG A 39 -2.58 14.79 -3.97
CA ARG A 39 -1.81 13.55 -4.20
C ARG A 39 -0.32 13.87 -4.37
N GLN A 40 0.50 13.23 -3.55
CA GLN A 40 1.95 13.32 -3.60
C GLN A 40 2.51 12.19 -4.46
N GLY A 41 3.00 12.55 -5.65
CA GLY A 41 3.60 11.59 -6.59
C GLY A 41 2.59 10.67 -7.28
N GLU A 42 3.09 9.60 -7.92
CA GLU A 42 2.26 8.53 -8.50
C GLU A 42 1.94 7.44 -7.45
N PRO A 43 0.81 6.73 -7.55
CA PRO A 43 0.51 5.63 -6.66
C PRO A 43 1.46 4.46 -6.94
N GLU A 44 2.13 3.99 -5.91
CA GLU A 44 3.17 2.96 -6.04
C GLU A 44 2.73 1.64 -5.40
N MET A 45 3.30 0.54 -5.89
CA MET A 45 3.04 -0.79 -5.31
C MET A 45 3.64 -0.87 -3.90
N PRO A 46 2.94 -1.43 -2.88
CA PRO A 46 3.46 -1.53 -1.52
C PRO A 46 4.83 -2.20 -1.40
N HIS A 47 5.09 -3.25 -2.20
CA HIS A 47 6.39 -3.92 -2.22
C HIS A 47 7.51 -3.06 -2.81
N ALA A 48 7.20 -2.19 -3.78
CA ALA A 48 8.17 -1.24 -4.33
C ALA A 48 8.53 -0.16 -3.30
N ILE A 49 7.53 0.35 -2.57
CA ILE A 49 7.73 1.30 -1.46
C ILE A 49 8.60 0.67 -0.37
N ALA A 50 8.28 -0.56 0.05
CA ALA A 50 9.06 -1.29 1.05
C ALA A 50 10.52 -1.46 0.62
N ARG A 51 10.76 -1.83 -0.64
CA ARG A 51 12.10 -1.93 -1.23
C ARG A 51 12.83 -0.59 -1.22
N ALA A 52 12.18 0.50 -1.64
CA ALA A 52 12.79 1.83 -1.66
C ALA A 52 13.20 2.30 -0.25
N ILE A 53 12.37 2.02 0.77
CA ILE A 53 12.69 2.33 2.17
C ILE A 53 13.89 1.52 2.68
N ARG A 54 13.99 0.22 2.33
CA ARG A 54 15.16 -0.59 2.69
C ARG A 54 16.44 -0.06 2.06
N LEU A 55 16.39 0.20 0.76
CA LEU A 55 17.54 0.71 0.01
C LEU A 55 18.00 2.07 0.56
N SER A 56 17.07 2.96 0.93
CA SER A 56 17.43 4.25 1.54
C SER A 56 18.05 4.13 2.92
N ARG A 57 17.78 3.03 3.64
CA ARG A 57 18.41 2.67 4.92
C ARG A 57 19.71 1.87 4.79
N GLY A 58 20.13 1.55 3.56
CA GLY A 58 21.28 0.68 3.31
C GLY A 58 21.05 -0.79 3.68
N GLU A 59 19.78 -1.21 3.84
CA GLU A 59 19.43 -2.61 4.12
C GLU A 59 19.57 -3.47 2.85
N PRO A 60 20.02 -4.74 2.96
CA PRO A 60 20.13 -5.63 1.82
C PRO A 60 18.74 -5.98 1.24
N GLU A 61 18.69 -6.30 -0.04
CA GLU A 61 17.48 -6.80 -0.69
C GLU A 61 17.12 -8.18 -0.09
N PRO A 62 15.85 -8.41 0.32
CA PRO A 62 15.47 -9.67 0.95
C PRO A 62 15.54 -10.84 -0.04
N ASP A 63 15.98 -12.01 0.45
CA ASP A 63 15.88 -13.30 -0.24
C ASP A 63 15.01 -14.25 0.60
N PRO A 64 13.81 -14.65 0.11
CA PRO A 64 13.24 -14.34 -1.20
C PRO A 64 12.81 -12.88 -1.34
N PRO A 65 12.68 -12.37 -2.58
CA PRO A 65 12.19 -11.01 -2.82
C PRO A 65 10.76 -10.84 -2.30
N TYR A 66 10.36 -9.59 -2.11
CA TYR A 66 9.01 -9.27 -1.64
C TYR A 66 7.92 -9.97 -2.48
N PRO A 67 6.96 -10.64 -1.83
CA PRO A 67 5.90 -11.33 -2.55
C PRO A 67 5.06 -10.32 -3.33
N ARG A 68 4.77 -10.64 -4.60
CA ARG A 68 3.68 -9.98 -5.34
C ARG A 68 2.39 -10.75 -5.04
N PRO A 69 1.46 -10.18 -4.26
CA PRO A 69 0.20 -10.86 -4.00
C PRO A 69 -0.55 -11.05 -5.31
N ILE A 70 -0.85 -12.30 -5.65
CA ILE A 70 -1.77 -12.64 -6.74
C ILE A 70 -3.18 -12.59 -6.13
N ILE A 71 -3.97 -11.62 -6.57
CA ILE A 71 -5.33 -11.43 -6.08
C ILE A 71 -6.30 -11.94 -7.14
N GLY A 72 -6.78 -13.18 -6.92
CA GLY A 72 -7.65 -13.90 -7.86
C GLY A 72 -9.14 -13.59 -7.71
N SER A 73 -9.53 -12.80 -6.71
CA SER A 73 -10.92 -12.38 -6.53
C SER A 73 -11.04 -11.06 -5.77
N ARG A 74 -12.19 -10.39 -5.97
CA ARG A 74 -12.54 -9.19 -5.20
C ARG A 74 -12.64 -9.44 -3.69
N GLY A 75 -13.09 -10.61 -3.27
CA GLY A 75 -13.14 -10.96 -1.84
C GLY A 75 -11.74 -11.04 -1.23
N GLN A 76 -10.79 -11.66 -1.92
CA GLN A 76 -9.37 -11.66 -1.51
C GLN A 76 -8.79 -10.26 -1.47
N LEU A 77 -9.15 -9.41 -2.44
CA LEU A 77 -8.72 -8.02 -2.49
C LEU A 77 -9.19 -7.21 -1.27
N GLU A 78 -10.46 -7.35 -0.90
CA GLU A 78 -11.04 -6.63 0.25
C GLU A 78 -10.37 -7.06 1.57
N VAL A 79 -10.06 -8.35 1.74
CA VAL A 79 -9.32 -8.85 2.91
C VAL A 79 -7.90 -8.29 2.93
N VAL A 80 -7.14 -8.44 1.84
CA VAL A 80 -5.74 -7.99 1.76
C VAL A 80 -5.63 -6.48 1.94
N SER A 81 -6.51 -5.70 1.31
CA SER A 81 -6.51 -4.24 1.44
C SER A 81 -6.78 -3.78 2.86
N ARG A 82 -7.70 -4.44 3.57
CA ARG A 82 -7.98 -4.16 4.98
C ARG A 82 -6.80 -4.49 5.89
N GLU A 83 -6.17 -5.65 5.70
CA GLU A 83 -4.97 -6.03 6.47
C GLU A 83 -3.82 -5.04 6.28
N ILE A 84 -3.56 -4.61 5.04
CA ILE A 84 -2.55 -3.59 4.74
C ILE A 84 -2.86 -2.29 5.48
N VAL A 85 -4.12 -1.87 5.46
CA VAL A 85 -4.59 -0.65 6.13
C VAL A 85 -4.41 -0.76 7.64
N ASP A 86 -4.79 -1.89 8.23
CA ASP A 86 -4.65 -2.13 9.66
C ASP A 86 -3.19 -2.09 10.11
N VAL A 87 -2.28 -2.73 9.35
CA VAL A 87 -0.82 -2.72 9.62
C VAL A 87 -0.25 -1.30 9.53
N LEU A 88 -0.53 -0.59 8.43
CA LEU A 88 -0.06 0.80 8.27
C LEU A 88 -0.62 1.72 9.36
N GLY A 89 -1.87 1.50 9.79
CA GLY A 89 -2.47 2.21 10.91
C GLY A 89 -1.76 1.93 12.25
N GLN A 90 -1.33 0.69 12.50
CA GLN A 90 -0.52 0.35 13.68
C GLN A 90 0.84 1.05 13.66
N VAL A 91 1.53 1.03 12.52
CA VAL A 91 2.83 1.72 12.34
C VAL A 91 2.67 3.22 12.58
N ALA A 92 1.66 3.84 11.97
CA ALA A 92 1.39 5.26 12.13
C ALA A 92 1.11 5.65 13.58
N ARG A 93 0.35 4.83 14.32
CA ARG A 93 0.14 5.03 15.76
C ARG A 93 1.43 4.91 16.56
N GLY A 94 2.30 3.95 16.22
CA GLY A 94 3.61 3.78 16.87
C GLY A 94 4.60 4.93 16.59
N TRP A 95 4.37 5.75 15.56
CA TRP A 95 5.14 6.98 15.33
C TRP A 95 4.56 8.22 16.00
N ALA A 96 3.30 8.15 16.45
CA ALA A 96 2.62 9.23 17.16
C ALA A 96 2.83 9.15 18.70
N SER A 97 3.42 8.08 19.19
CA SER A 97 3.87 7.87 20.58
C SER A 97 5.34 8.22 20.76
#